data_AF-A0A964QXQ8-F1
#
_entry.id   AF-A0A964QXQ8-F1
#
_cell.length_a   1.000
_cell.length_b   1.000
_cell.length_c   1.000
_cell.angle_alpha   90.00
_cell.angle_beta   90.00
_cell.angle_gamma   90.00
#
_symmetry.space_group_name_H-M   'P 1'
#
loop_
_entity.id
_entity.type
_entity.pdbx_description
1 polymer ?
#
loop_
_entity_poly.entity_id
_entity_poly.type
_entity_poly.pdbx_seq_one_letter_code
_entity_poly.pdbx_strand_id
1 'polypeptide(L)' 'MGEENILRYTDLAALVQMARARGWPAGRIVREMSRGLSYSDALTLARKAAPLLDISVSEFMKLRKIE' A
#
# COMPACT_ATOMS: atom_id res chain seq x y z
N MET A 1 7.63 24.60 4.19
CA MET A 1 7.47 23.59 3.11
C MET A 1 7.98 22.25 3.64
N GLY A 2 7.10 21.45 4.25
CA GLY A 2 7.52 20.21 4.93
C GLY A 2 6.39 19.44 5.64
N GLU A 3 5.26 20.08 5.93
CA GLU A 3 4.21 19.49 6.76
C GLU A 3 3.17 18.67 5.96
N GLU A 4 3.00 18.96 4.67
CA GLU A 4 2.03 18.26 3.81
C GLU A 4 2.45 16.81 3.47
N ASN A 5 3.74 16.48 3.64
CA ASN A 5 4.24 15.14 3.34
C ASN A 5 4.07 14.20 4.56
N ILE A 6 4.20 14.71 5.78
CA ILE A 6 4.11 13.91 7.02
C ILE A 6 2.68 13.39 7.25
N LEU A 7 1.66 14.18 6.88
CA LEU A 7 0.26 13.80 7.09
C LEU A 7 -0.22 12.67 6.15
N ARG A 8 0.31 12.56 4.92
CA ARG A 8 -0.03 11.45 4.00
C ARG A 8 0.63 10.11 4.37
N TYR A 9 1.83 10.13 4.95
CA TYR A 9 2.52 8.90 5.35
C TYR A 9 1.96 8.33 6.67
N THR A 10 1.43 9.19 7.54
CA THR A 10 0.73 8.77 8.76
C THR A 10 -0.50 7.90 8.43
N ASP A 11 -1.19 8.20 7.32
CA ASP A 11 -2.37 7.46 6.89
C ASP A 11 -2.03 6.05 6.36
N LEU A 12 -0.94 5.92 5.60
CA LEU A 12 -0.56 4.66 4.94
C LEU A 12 -0.14 3.57 5.96
N ALA A 13 0.72 3.95 6.90
CA ALA A 13 1.19 3.04 7.94
C ALA A 13 0.06 2.66 8.91
N ALA A 14 -0.81 3.62 9.27
CA ALA A 14 -1.97 3.35 10.09
C ALA A 14 -2.95 2.40 9.37
N LEU A 15 -3.22 2.61 8.08
CA LEU A 15 -4.09 1.75 7.28
C LEU A 15 -3.54 0.31 7.22
N VAL A 16 -2.25 0.15 6.94
CA VAL A 16 -1.61 -1.17 6.91
C VAL A 16 -1.69 -1.84 8.28
N GLN A 17 -1.39 -1.12 9.37
CA GLN A 17 -1.50 -1.66 10.73
C GLN A 17 -2.93 -2.05 11.10
N MET A 18 -3.92 -1.21 10.80
CA MET A 18 -5.33 -1.50 11.05
C MET A 18 -5.81 -2.73 10.26
N ALA A 19 -5.40 -2.84 8.99
CA ALA A 19 -5.79 -3.99 8.17
C ALA A 19 -5.12 -5.29 8.67
N ARG A 20 -3.85 -5.22 9.10
CA ARG A 20 -3.17 -6.34 9.77
C ARG A 20 -3.84 -6.72 11.09
N ALA A 21 -4.23 -5.75 11.91
CA ALA A 21 -4.97 -5.98 13.16
C ALA A 21 -6.34 -6.63 12.93
N ARG A 22 -6.96 -6.40 11.76
CA ARG A 22 -8.17 -7.07 11.29
C ARG A 22 -7.90 -8.45 10.64
N GLY A 23 -6.66 -8.93 10.64
CA GLY A 23 -6.27 -10.21 10.06
C GLY A 23 -6.29 -10.24 8.54
N TRP A 24 -6.23 -9.08 7.85
CA TRP A 24 -6.25 -9.07 6.40
C TRP A 24 -4.93 -9.59 5.82
N PRO A 25 -4.97 -10.47 4.81
CA PRO A 25 -3.77 -10.90 4.11
C PRO A 25 -3.20 -9.74 3.28
N ALA A 26 -1.87 -9.72 3.10
CA ALA A 26 -1.19 -8.65 2.35
C ALA A 26 -1.82 -8.41 0.97
N GLY A 27 -2.21 -9.48 0.25
CA GLY A 27 -2.88 -9.36 -1.05
C GLY A 27 -4.19 -8.56 -1.00
N ARG A 28 -5.02 -8.75 0.04
CA ARG A 28 -6.26 -7.97 0.21
C ARG A 28 -5.96 -6.50 0.49
N ILE A 29 -4.96 -6.24 1.33
CA ILE A 29 -4.53 -4.87 1.66
C ILE A 29 -4.05 -4.15 0.39
N VAL A 30 -3.17 -4.80 -0.38
CA VAL A 30 -2.65 -4.28 -1.65
C VAL A 30 -3.77 -3.97 -2.64
N ARG A 31 -4.74 -4.89 -2.80
CA ARG A 31 -5.88 -4.70 -3.71
C ARG A 31 -6.72 -3.49 -3.32
N GLU A 32 -7.10 -3.35 -2.06
CA GLU A 32 -7.91 -2.21 -1.60
C GLU A 32 -7.17 -0.89 -1.73
N MET A 33 -5.87 -0.85 -1.38
CA MET A 33 -5.08 0.37 -1.48
C MET A 33 -4.81 0.82 -2.93
N SER A 34 -4.78 -0.13 -3.88
CA SER A 34 -4.44 0.15 -5.28
C SER A 34 -5.63 0.09 -6.24
N ARG A 35 -6.84 -0.11 -5.72
CA ARG A 35 -8.08 -0.21 -6.49
C ARG A 35 -8.34 1.10 -7.23
N GLY A 36 -8.59 1.00 -8.54
CA GLY A 36 -8.86 2.17 -9.39
C GLY A 36 -7.66 3.07 -9.68
N LEU A 37 -6.47 2.78 -9.12
CA LEU A 37 -5.26 3.54 -9.43
C LEU A 37 -4.71 3.18 -10.80
N SER A 38 -4.16 4.17 -11.49
CA SER A 38 -3.35 3.97 -12.69
C SER A 38 -2.10 3.14 -12.37
N TYR A 39 -1.44 2.58 -13.38
CA TYR A 39 -0.21 1.81 -13.16
C TYR A 39 0.91 2.66 -12.52
N SER A 40 1.07 3.91 -12.96
CA SER A 40 2.07 4.85 -12.44
C SER A 40 1.80 5.25 -10.99
N ASP A 41 0.53 5.47 -10.63
CA ASP A 41 0.14 5.79 -9.26
C ASP A 41 0.31 4.58 -8.34
N ALA A 42 -0.10 3.39 -8.81
CA ALA A 42 0.08 2.14 -8.09
C ALA A 42 1.57 1.84 -7.86
N LEU A 43 2.45 2.12 -8.83
CA LEU A 43 3.90 1.95 -8.66
C LEU A 43 4.47 2.93 -7.62
N THR A 44 3.99 4.18 -7.61
CA THR A 44 4.37 5.18 -6.60
C THR A 44 3.91 4.76 -5.20
N LEU A 45 2.69 4.24 -5.10
CA LEU A 45 2.14 3.68 -3.86
C LEU A 45 2.94 2.45 -3.41
N ALA A 46 3.26 1.53 -4.32
CA ALA A 46 4.00 0.31 -4.03
C ALA A 46 5.37 0.61 -3.42
N ARG A 47 6.10 1.63 -3.92
CA ARG A 47 7.39 2.05 -3.34
C ARG A 47 7.30 2.47 -1.88
N LYS A 48 6.14 2.96 -1.44
CA LYS A 48 5.88 3.40 -0.06
C LYS A 48 5.30 2.28 0.80
N ALA A 49 4.37 1.50 0.26
CA ALA A 49 3.61 0.48 0.99
C ALA A 49 4.35 -0.86 1.10
N ALA A 50 5.18 -1.22 0.11
CA ALA A 50 5.94 -2.46 0.09
C ALA A 50 6.77 -2.69 1.37
N PRO A 51 7.59 -1.73 1.86
CA PRO A 51 8.33 -1.91 3.12
C PRO A 51 7.41 -2.05 4.34
N LEU A 52 6.23 -1.42 4.34
CA LEU A 52 5.25 -1.52 5.44
C LEU A 52 4.55 -2.89 5.47
N LEU A 53 4.47 -3.56 4.31
CA LEU A 53 3.84 -4.85 4.14
C LEU A 53 4.84 -6.01 4.21
N ASP A 54 6.13 -5.72 4.37
CA ASP A 54 7.24 -6.68 4.32
C ASP A 54 7.29 -7.48 3.00
N ILE A 55 7.08 -6.80 1.88
CA ILE A 55 7.12 -7.39 0.53
C ILE A 55 7.94 -6.52 -0.42
N SER A 56 8.30 -7.05 -1.59
CA SER A 56 8.93 -6.26 -2.65
C SER A 56 7.90 -5.44 -3.44
N VAL A 57 8.35 -4.37 -4.09
CA VAL A 57 7.51 -3.58 -5.03
C VAL A 57 6.96 -4.47 -6.15
N SER A 58 7.78 -5.39 -6.67
CA SER A 58 7.36 -6.36 -7.69
C SER A 58 6.24 -7.26 -7.19
N GLU A 59 6.33 -7.72 -5.94
CA GLU A 59 5.31 -8.57 -5.32
C GLU A 59 4.02 -7.79 -5.07
N PHE A 60 4.12 -6.54 -4.61
CA PHE A 60 2.96 -5.63 -4.50
C PHE A 60 2.23 -5.51 -5.85
N MET A 61 2.97 -5.26 -6.93
CA MET A 61 2.39 -5.09 -8.26
C MET A 61 1.79 -6.40 -8.82
N LYS A 62 2.29 -7.57 -8.41
CA LYS A 62 1.68 -8.87 -8.72
C LYS A 62 0.38 -9.07 -7.95
N LEU A 63 0.39 -8.85 -6.62
CA LEU A 63 -0.78 -9.00 -5.75
C LEU A 63 -1.95 -8.10 -6.16
N ARG A 64 -1.66 -6.92 -6.74
CA ARG A 64 -2.67 -6.05 -7.36
C ARG A 64 -3.40 -6.69 -8.54
N LYS A 65 -2.73 -7.53 -9.34
CA LYS A 65 -3.27 -8.11 -10.59
C LYS A 65 -4.02 -9.42 -10.40
N ILE A 66 -3.72 -10.15 -9.34
CA ILE A 66 -4.38 -11.42 -9.06
C ILE A 66 -5.79 -11.05 -8.56
N GLU A 67 -6.83 -11.59 -9.19
CA GLU A 67 -8.19 -11.69 -8.63
C GLU A 67 -8.35 -13.05 -7.95
#